data_AF-A0A7X7MXU1-F1
#
_entry.id   AF-A0A7X7MXU1-F1
#
_cell.length_a   1.000
_cell.length_b   1.000
_cell.length_c   1.000
_cell.angle_alpha   90.00
_cell.angle_beta   90.00
_cell.angle_gamma   90.00
#
_symmetry.space_group_name_H-M   'P 1'
#
loop_
_entity.id
_entity.type
_entity.pdbx_description
1 polymer ?
#
loop_
_entity_poly.entity_id
_entity_poly.type
_entity_poly.pdbx_seq_one_letter_code
_entity_poly.pdbx_strand_id
1 'polypeptide(L)'
;MVCGGYRCTGKDYAEFIKNFDIAAYELSDYEVIYESDEICQIHYVVATEVSDQERNKDLEGKFHVTSTWEQVNGTWKMIFNMDS
;
A
#
# COMPACT_ATOMS: atom_id res chain seq x y z
N MET A 1 -2.24 9.72 -7.94
CA MET A 1 -2.32 8.29 -7.56
C MET A 1 -3.77 7.94 -7.28
N VAL A 2 -4.10 6.65 -7.26
CA VAL A 2 -5.41 6.16 -6.79
C VAL A 2 -5.18 5.29 -5.55
N CYS A 3 -5.89 5.61 -4.46
CA CYS A 3 -5.82 4.90 -3.17
C CYS A 3 -7.22 4.60 -2.68
N GLY A 4 -7.52 3.33 -2.37
CA GLY A 4 -8.84 2.94 -1.84
C GLY A 4 -10.01 3.37 -2.74
N GLY A 5 -9.81 3.42 -4.07
CA GLY A 5 -10.83 3.86 -5.03
C GLY A 5 -10.96 5.37 -5.24
N TYR A 6 -10.17 6.20 -4.55
CA TYR A 6 -10.21 7.67 -4.69
C TYR A 6 -8.92 8.22 -5.32
N ARG A 7 -9.05 9.27 -6.14
CA ARG A 7 -7.91 10.01 -6.69
C ARG A 7 -7.36 10.97 -5.62
N CYS A 8 -6.07 10.85 -5.34
CA CYS A 8 -5.35 11.75 -4.44
C CYS A 8 -3.94 12.05 -4.99
N THR A 9 -3.23 13.01 -4.39
CA THR A 9 -1.81 13.20 -4.63
C THR A 9 -0.96 12.33 -3.71
N GLY A 10 0.29 12.06 -4.09
CA GLY A 10 1.28 11.40 -3.22
C GLY A 10 1.43 12.07 -1.87
N LYS A 11 1.34 13.40 -1.84
CA LYS A 11 1.40 14.19 -0.62
C LYS A 11 0.18 13.95 0.27
N ASP A 12 -1.02 13.98 -0.30
CA ASP A 12 -2.24 13.77 0.48
C ASP A 12 -2.28 12.38 1.12
N TYR A 13 -1.89 11.36 0.34
CA TYR A 13 -1.76 10.00 0.85
C TYR A 13 -0.71 9.91 1.97
N ALA A 14 0.46 10.54 1.79
CA ALA A 14 1.50 10.58 2.82
C ALA A 14 1.04 11.27 4.11
N GLU A 15 0.21 12.32 4.04
CA GLU A 15 -0.38 12.95 5.23
C GLU A 15 -1.42 12.04 5.90
N PHE A 16 -2.20 11.30 5.12
CA PHE A 16 -3.20 10.37 5.65
C PHE A 16 -2.56 9.22 6.44
N ILE A 17 -1.56 8.54 5.86
CA ILE A 17 -0.90 7.38 6.48
C ILE A 17 -0.10 7.74 7.75
N LYS A 18 0.25 9.02 7.98
CA LYS A 18 0.88 9.44 9.25
C LYS A 18 -0.01 9.19 10.46
N ASN A 19 -1.31 9.07 10.26
CA ASN A 19 -2.25 8.78 11.33
C ASN A 19 -2.39 7.27 11.59
N PHE A 20 -1.75 6.43 10.76
CA PHE A 20 -1.80 4.99 10.93
C PHE A 20 -0.75 4.58 11.95
N ASP A 21 -1.21 3.98 13.03
CA ASP A 21 -0.36 3.53 14.12
C ASP A 21 -0.33 2.00 14.12
N ILE A 22 0.49 1.45 13.22
CA ILE A 22 0.74 0.02 13.05
C ILE A 22 2.01 -0.31 13.86
N ALA A 23 1.90 -1.29 14.75
CA ALA A 23 2.98 -1.71 15.63
C ALA A 23 3.97 -2.65 14.91
N ALA A 24 3.43 -3.56 14.10
CA ALA A 24 4.20 -4.52 13.34
C ALA A 24 3.47 -4.86 12.03
N TYR A 25 4.24 -5.27 11.03
CA TYR A 25 3.68 -5.81 9.80
C TYR A 25 4.53 -6.96 9.27
N GLU A 26 3.87 -7.88 8.56
CA GLU A 26 4.50 -8.97 7.81
C GLU A 26 3.96 -8.96 6.38
N LEU A 27 4.85 -9.09 5.40
CA LEU A 27 4.50 -9.17 3.99
C LEU A 27 4.72 -10.61 3.50
N SER A 28 3.72 -11.17 2.83
CA SER A 28 3.76 -12.52 2.29
C SER A 28 3.13 -12.60 0.89
N ASP A 29 3.23 -13.77 0.26
CA ASP A 29 2.48 -14.13 -0.95
C ASP A 29 2.65 -13.13 -2.12
N TYR A 30 3.91 -12.78 -2.39
CA TYR A 30 4.29 -11.86 -3.46
C TYR A 30 4.06 -12.48 -4.85
N GLU A 31 3.38 -11.74 -5.70
CA GLU A 31 3.15 -12.08 -7.10
C GLU A 31 3.39 -10.86 -7.99
N VAL A 32 4.23 -11.01 -9.01
CA VAL A 32 4.36 -10.01 -10.07
C VAL A 32 3.26 -10.29 -11.10
N ILE A 33 2.28 -9.38 -11.19
CA ILE A 33 1.18 -9.47 -12.14
C ILE A 33 1.63 -9.00 -13.52
N TYR A 34 2.43 -7.93 -13.56
CA TYR A 34 2.97 -7.37 -14.78
C TYR A 34 4.30 -6.66 -14.50
N GLU A 35 5.26 -6.77 -15.41
CA GLU A 35 6.51 -6.04 -15.35
C GLU A 35 6.98 -5.57 -16.73
N SER A 36 7.57 -4.39 -16.74
CA SER A 36 8.38 -3.84 -17.83
C SER A 36 9.44 -2.91 -17.23
N ASP A 37 10.28 -2.32 -18.09
CA ASP A 37 11.29 -1.33 -17.67
C ASP A 37 10.67 -0.05 -17.09
N GLU A 38 9.40 0.24 -17.41
CA GLU A 38 8.74 1.51 -17.08
C GLU A 38 7.63 1.36 -16.03
N ILE A 39 7.01 0.19 -15.91
CA ILE A 39 5.87 -0.03 -15.01
C ILE A 39 5.90 -1.45 -14.44
N CYS A 40 5.52 -1.61 -13.18
CA CYS A 40 5.27 -2.92 -12.60
C CYS A 40 4.00 -2.92 -11.76
N GLN A 41 3.32 -4.06 -11.75
CA GLN A 41 2.16 -4.30 -10.93
C GLN A 41 2.41 -5.55 -10.10
N ILE A 42 2.24 -5.41 -8.79
CA ILE A 42 2.47 -6.48 -7.83
C ILE A 42 1.22 -6.69 -6.98
N HIS A 43 0.99 -7.95 -6.63
CA HIS A 43 0.09 -8.35 -5.57
C HIS A 43 0.90 -8.91 -4.41
N TYR A 44 0.48 -8.62 -3.19
CA TYR A 44 1.06 -9.18 -1.96
C TYR A 44 0.02 -9.15 -0.85
N VAL A 45 0.23 -9.97 0.18
CA VAL A 45 -0.54 -9.93 1.41
C VAL A 45 0.25 -9.16 2.45
N VAL A 46 -0.42 -8.27 3.19
CA VAL A 46 0.12 -7.62 4.38
C VAL A 46 -0.70 -8.02 5.59
N ALA A 47 -0.04 -8.59 6.59
CA ALA A 47 -0.59 -8.76 7.93
C ALA A 47 -0.10 -7.61 8.81
N THR A 48 -1.00 -6.99 9.57
CA THR A 48 -0.69 -5.86 10.44
C THR A 48 -1.15 -6.12 11.87
N GLU A 49 -0.39 -5.61 12.83
CA GLU A 49 -0.72 -5.60 14.25
C GLU A 49 -0.77 -4.16 14.76
N VAL A 50 -1.66 -3.88 15.71
CA VAL A 50 -1.80 -2.53 16.31
C VAL A 50 -1.65 -2.58 17.82
N SER A 51 -1.01 -1.55 18.39
CA SER A 51 -0.80 -1.43 19.84
C SER A 51 -2.08 -1.01 20.58
N ASP A 52 -2.89 -0.14 19.95
CA ASP A 52 -4.11 0.45 20.50
C ASP A 52 -5.34 -0.06 19.73
N GLN A 53 -5.97 -1.08 20.30
CA GLN A 53 -7.15 -1.76 19.75
C GLN A 53 -8.41 -0.89 19.79
N GLU A 54 -8.52 0.10 20.67
CA GLU A 54 -9.72 0.96 20.72
C GLU A 54 -9.71 1.98 19.59
N ARG A 55 -8.52 2.49 19.24
CA ARG A 55 -8.36 3.56 18.25
C ARG A 55 -8.09 3.04 16.84
N ASN A 56 -7.34 1.95 16.70
CA ASN A 56 -6.75 1.53 15.42
C ASN A 56 -7.22 0.17 14.94
N LYS A 57 -8.34 -0.35 15.46
CA LYS A 57 -8.85 -1.69 15.14
C LYS A 57 -8.97 -1.95 13.63
N ASP A 58 -9.40 -0.94 12.88
CA ASP A 58 -9.61 -1.06 11.43
C ASP A 58 -8.29 -1.23 10.64
N LEU A 59 -7.14 -0.98 11.29
CA LEU A 59 -5.81 -1.16 10.71
C LEU A 59 -5.19 -2.51 11.04
N GLU A 60 -5.81 -3.34 11.88
CA GLU A 60 -5.34 -4.68 12.23
C GLU A 60 -5.98 -5.74 11.33
N GLY A 61 -5.19 -6.68 10.84
CA GLY A 61 -5.71 -7.83 10.12
C GLY A 61 -4.81 -8.28 8.99
N LYS A 62 -5.41 -8.94 8.00
CA LYS A 62 -4.74 -9.36 6.77
C LYS A 62 -5.42 -8.70 5.58
N PHE A 63 -4.62 -8.05 4.76
CA PHE A 63 -5.09 -7.29 3.61
C PHE A 63 -4.41 -7.81 2.35
N HIS A 64 -5.20 -8.01 1.30
CA HIS A 64 -4.69 -8.34 -0.03
C HIS A 64 -4.46 -7.05 -0.79
N VAL A 65 -3.21 -6.73 -1.10
CA VAL A 65 -2.84 -5.46 -1.71
C VAL A 65 -2.43 -5.67 -3.15
N THR A 66 -2.99 -4.86 -4.04
CA THR A 66 -2.48 -4.67 -5.40
C THR A 66 -1.92 -3.26 -5.51
N SER A 67 -0.66 -3.14 -5.92
CA SER A 67 -0.02 -1.85 -6.17
C SER A 67 0.61 -1.79 -7.55
N THR A 68 0.56 -0.61 -8.17
CA THR A 68 1.22 -0.33 -9.45
C THR A 68 2.24 0.78 -9.25
N TRP A 69 3.42 0.55 -9.80
CA TRP A 69 4.57 1.43 -9.70
C TRP A 69 5.03 1.83 -11.09
N GLU A 70 5.41 3.08 -11.24
CA GLU A 70 5.93 3.66 -12.48
C GLU A 70 7.36 4.17 -12.24
N GLN A 71 8.24 3.92 -13.19
CA GLN A 71 9.62 4.36 -13.15
C GLN A 71 9.71 5.81 -13.64
N VAL A 72 9.94 6.74 -12.72
CA VAL A 72 10.02 8.18 -13.02
C VAL A 72 11.40 8.71 -12.68
N ASN A 73 12.17 9.09 -13.70
CA ASN A 73 13.54 9.61 -13.56
C ASN A 73 14.46 8.69 -12.73
N GLY A 74 14.38 7.37 -12.98
CA GLY A 74 15.18 6.38 -12.27
C GLY A 74 14.67 6.01 -10.88
N THR A 75 13.51 6.52 -10.46
CA THR A 75 12.88 6.21 -9.16
C THR A 75 11.49 5.61 -9.38
N TRP A 76 11.25 4.44 -8.77
CA TRP A 76 9.93 3.83 -8.75
C TRP A 76 8.98 4.63 -7.87
N LYS A 77 7.84 5.01 -8.42
CA LYS A 77 6.78 5.73 -7.70
C LYS A 77 5.49 4.94 -7.76
N MET A 78 4.88 4.72 -6.60
CA MET A 78 3.57 4.09 -6.53
C MET A 78 2.50 5.04 -7.10
N ILE A 79 1.79 4.59 -8.13
CA ILE A 79 0.73 5.36 -8.80
C ILE A 79 -0.67 4.81 -8.51
N PHE A 80 -0.75 3.56 -8.05
CA PHE A 80 -1.99 2.89 -7.64
C PHE A 80 -1.72 2.01 -6.42
N ASN A 81 -2.61 2.04 -5.43
CA ASN A 81 -2.62 1.14 -4.29
C ASN A 81 -4.06 0.83 -3.90
N MET A 82 -4.40 -0.45 -3.78
CA MET A 82 -5.71 -0.89 -3.33
C MET A 82 -5.57 -2.14 -2.49
N ASP A 83 -6.29 -2.16 -1.38
CA ASP A 83 -6.39 -3.25 -0.43
C ASP A 83 -7.84 -3.72 -0.30
N SER A 84 -8.03 -5.01 0.04
CA SER A 84 -9.34 -5.64 0.33
C SER A 84 -9.24 -6.62 1.48
#